data_AF-R4ZC80-F1
#
_entry.id   AF-R4ZC80-F1
#
_cell.length_a   1.000
_cell.length_b   1.000
_cell.length_c   1.000
_cell.angle_alpha   90.00
_cell.angle_beta   90.00
_cell.angle_gamma   90.00
#
_symmetry.space_group_name_H-M   'P 1'
#
loop_
_entity.id
_entity.type
_entity.pdbx_description
1 polymer ?
#
loop_
_entity_poly.entity_id
_entity_poly.type
_entity_poly.pdbx_seq_one_letter_code
_entity_poly.pdbx_strand_id
1 'polypeptide(L)'
;MTDEHRRPATASARAAAAAPILAGAALLLTACGGSGQADPATREPVALPSPTAAAQQVSERNFGYTWPLTVDHGTAECRDGDRAVFTAPDGTTYALNERAREAGYAAVDPVRLSGEGGGKVSLGPLLSRTMKLCRFAR
;
A
#
# COMPACT_ATOMS: atom_id res chain seq x y z
N MET A 1 17.49 35.15 -11.18
CA MET A 1 17.08 36.23 -12.10
C MET A 1 17.65 35.84 -13.46
N THR A 2 16.93 35.01 -14.21
CA THR A 2 16.05 35.37 -15.36
C THR A 2 16.86 35.85 -16.57
N ASP A 3 16.79 35.07 -17.67
CA ASP A 3 16.49 35.47 -19.06
C ASP A 3 17.04 34.35 -19.98
N GLU A 4 16.26 33.43 -20.57
CA GLU A 4 15.29 33.54 -21.68
C GLU A 4 15.90 33.91 -23.06
N HIS A 5 15.43 33.18 -24.08
CA HIS A 5 15.51 33.47 -25.52
C HIS A 5 16.88 33.31 -26.23
N ARG A 6 17.02 32.65 -27.38
CA ARG A 6 16.14 32.54 -28.55
C ARG A 6 16.80 31.55 -29.54
N ARG A 7 16.03 30.67 -30.20
CA ARG A 7 16.40 30.17 -31.53
C ARG A 7 15.23 30.32 -32.51
N PRO A 8 15.50 30.75 -33.76
CA PRO A 8 14.50 31.35 -34.63
C PRO A 8 13.79 30.35 -35.56
N ALA A 9 12.72 30.90 -36.11
CA ALA A 9 11.75 30.41 -37.07
C ALA A 9 12.28 29.69 -38.31
N THR A 10 11.46 28.77 -38.82
CA THR A 10 11.13 28.68 -40.25
C THR A 10 9.77 27.99 -40.39
N ALA A 11 8.73 28.78 -40.67
CA ALA A 11 7.41 28.30 -41.07
C ALA A 11 7.03 28.99 -42.38
N SER A 12 6.75 28.18 -43.40
CA SER A 12 6.27 28.54 -44.74
C SER A 12 5.29 27.42 -45.12
N ALA A 13 4.09 27.59 -45.65
CA ALA A 13 3.38 28.75 -46.19
C ALA A 13 1.86 28.56 -45.97
N ARG A 14 1.09 29.64 -46.10
CA ARG A 14 -0.38 29.67 -46.07
C ARG A 14 -0.97 29.35 -47.46
N ALA A 15 -2.10 28.64 -47.49
CA ALA A 15 -3.12 28.72 -48.56
C ALA A 15 -4.46 28.30 -47.92
N ALA A 16 -5.38 29.23 -47.66
CA ALA A 16 -6.41 29.79 -48.55
C ALA A 16 -7.72 28.97 -48.51
N ALA A 17 -8.81 29.67 -48.20
CA ALA A 17 -10.14 29.17 -47.86
C ALA A 17 -11.01 28.86 -49.09
N ALA A 18 -11.96 27.92 -48.96
CA ALA A 18 -13.30 27.96 -49.58
C ALA A 18 -14.21 26.82 -49.01
N ALA A 19 -15.43 27.16 -48.62
CA ALA A 19 -16.53 26.26 -48.22
C ALA A 19 -17.43 25.92 -49.45
N PRO A 20 -18.65 25.33 -49.37
CA PRO A 20 -19.31 24.41 -48.40
C PRO A 20 -20.05 23.22 -49.10
N ILE A 21 -20.32 22.06 -48.47
CA ILE A 21 -21.48 21.19 -48.86
C ILE A 21 -22.09 20.48 -47.63
N LEU A 22 -23.41 20.60 -47.52
CA LEU A 22 -24.29 19.98 -46.52
C LEU A 22 -24.34 18.45 -46.61
N ALA A 23 -24.24 17.75 -45.48
CA ALA A 23 -24.98 16.53 -45.20
C ALA A 23 -24.86 16.19 -43.70
N GLY A 24 -26.00 16.05 -43.03
CA GLY A 24 -26.06 15.85 -41.59
C GLY A 24 -25.60 14.46 -41.12
N ALA A 25 -25.12 14.42 -39.88
CA ALA A 25 -25.34 13.34 -38.93
C ALA A 25 -24.77 13.79 -37.57
N ALA A 26 -25.65 14.13 -36.63
CA ALA A 26 -25.27 14.32 -35.24
C ALA A 26 -24.93 12.95 -34.63
N LEU A 27 -23.64 12.67 -34.44
CA LEU A 27 -23.16 11.49 -33.69
C LEU A 27 -22.78 11.92 -32.28
N LEU A 28 -23.77 11.93 -31.40
CA LEU A 28 -23.60 11.92 -29.95
C LEU A 28 -23.39 10.47 -29.51
N LEU A 29 -22.17 10.07 -29.11
CA LEU A 29 -21.99 8.92 -28.19
C LEU A 29 -20.78 9.16 -27.27
N THR A 30 -21.13 9.60 -26.06
CA THR A 30 -20.50 9.37 -24.75
C THR A 30 -19.37 8.34 -24.70
N ALA A 31 -18.13 8.80 -24.47
CA ALA A 31 -17.04 7.97 -23.98
C ALA A 31 -16.82 8.25 -22.48
N CYS A 32 -17.73 7.75 -21.64
CA CYS A 32 -17.45 7.47 -20.24
C CYS A 32 -17.61 5.96 -20.07
N GLY A 33 -16.57 5.24 -20.49
CA GLY A 33 -16.49 3.79 -20.39
C GLY A 33 -15.16 3.42 -19.77
N GLY A 34 -14.97 3.81 -18.50
CA GLY A 34 -13.86 3.34 -17.68
C GLY A 34 -14.09 1.87 -17.33
N SER A 35 -13.84 0.97 -18.28
CA SER A 35 -13.65 -0.45 -17.97
C SER A 35 -12.25 -0.60 -17.40
N GLY A 36 -12.13 -0.34 -16.09
CA GLY A 36 -10.99 -0.80 -15.31
C GLY A 36 -10.89 -2.31 -15.50
N GLN A 37 -9.77 -2.75 -16.06
CA GLN A 37 -9.39 -4.15 -16.19
C GLN A 37 -9.75 -4.87 -14.89
N ALA A 38 -10.59 -5.90 -14.95
CA ALA A 38 -10.88 -6.72 -13.77
C ALA A 38 -9.54 -7.31 -13.28
N ASP A 39 -9.09 -6.83 -12.13
CA ASP A 39 -7.83 -7.21 -11.51
C ASP A 39 -7.88 -8.73 -11.19
N PRO A 40 -6.85 -9.51 -11.55
CA PRO A 40 -6.85 -10.95 -11.37
C PRO A 40 -6.96 -11.33 -9.89
N ALA A 41 -8.13 -11.83 -9.47
CA ALA A 41 -8.41 -12.51 -8.19
C ALA A 41 -7.65 -11.96 -6.97
N THR A 42 -7.43 -10.64 -6.89
CA THR A 42 -6.79 -10.04 -5.74
C THR A 42 -7.82 -10.06 -4.61
N ARG A 43 -7.54 -10.82 -3.53
CA ARG A 43 -8.38 -10.73 -2.33
C ARG A 43 -8.27 -9.31 -1.79
N GLU A 44 -9.32 -8.52 -2.00
CA GLU A 44 -9.39 -7.15 -1.50
C GLU A 44 -9.18 -7.16 0.02
N PRO A 45 -8.19 -6.41 0.54
CA PRO A 45 -7.95 -6.35 1.97
C PRO A 45 -9.15 -5.74 2.71
N VAL A 46 -9.56 -6.38 3.79
CA VAL A 46 -10.61 -5.86 4.69
C VAL A 46 -10.00 -4.80 5.59
N ALA A 47 -10.55 -3.58 5.53
CA ALA A 47 -10.06 -2.46 6.33
C ALA A 47 -10.09 -2.77 7.82
N LEU A 48 -8.99 -2.47 8.51
CA LEU A 48 -8.94 -2.50 9.97
C LEU A 48 -9.72 -1.30 10.52
N PRO A 49 -10.43 -1.45 11.65
CA PRO A 49 -11.00 -0.31 12.35
C PRO A 49 -9.90 0.70 12.75
N SER A 50 -10.31 1.94 12.99
CA SER A 50 -9.43 2.94 13.58
C SER A 50 -9.00 2.48 14.97
N PRO A 51 -7.69 2.45 15.28
CA PRO A 51 -7.23 1.99 16.58
C PRO A 51 -7.58 3.00 17.67
N THR A 52 -8.05 2.50 18.81
CA THR A 52 -8.36 3.25 20.04
C THR A 52 -7.43 2.90 21.20
N ALA A 53 -6.57 1.89 21.02
CA ALA A 53 -5.66 1.36 22.02
C ALA A 53 -4.30 1.02 21.38
N ALA A 54 -3.32 0.71 22.23
CA ALA A 54 -1.97 0.30 21.82
C ALA A 54 -1.90 -1.12 21.23
N ALA A 55 -2.99 -1.89 21.33
CA ALA A 55 -3.13 -3.24 20.78
C ALA A 55 -4.27 -3.30 19.76
N GLN A 56 -4.11 -4.13 18.73
CA GLN A 56 -5.12 -4.35 17.72
C GLN A 56 -5.02 -5.75 17.12
N GLN A 57 -6.17 -6.41 16.94
CA GLN A 57 -6.24 -7.65 16.16
C GLN A 57 -5.95 -7.36 14.69
N VAL A 58 -5.17 -8.25 14.08
CA VAL A 58 -4.75 -8.19 12.68
C VAL A 58 -4.75 -9.60 12.08
N SER A 59 -4.98 -9.70 10.77
CA SER A 59 -5.05 -10.98 10.07
C SER A 59 -4.62 -10.85 8.62
N GLU A 60 -4.38 -11.98 7.97
CA GLU A 60 -4.16 -12.05 6.53
C GLU A 60 -5.24 -11.32 5.72
N ARG A 61 -6.50 -11.35 6.17
CA ARG A 61 -7.61 -10.64 5.51
C ARG A 61 -7.41 -9.14 5.50
N ASN A 62 -6.73 -8.58 6.50
CA ASN A 62 -6.49 -7.15 6.59
C ASN A 62 -5.33 -6.67 5.72
N PHE A 63 -4.42 -7.57 5.34
CA PHE A 63 -3.19 -7.25 4.63
C PHE A 63 -3.13 -7.87 3.23
N GLY A 64 -4.02 -8.82 2.91
CA GLY A 64 -3.99 -9.58 1.66
C GLY A 64 -2.61 -10.20 1.43
N TYR A 65 -2.10 -10.04 0.21
CA TYR A 65 -0.76 -10.52 -0.19
C TYR A 65 0.41 -9.89 0.58
N THR A 66 0.17 -8.84 1.36
CA THR A 66 1.22 -8.19 2.16
C THR A 66 1.35 -8.77 3.57
N TRP A 67 0.54 -9.77 3.91
CA TRP A 67 0.65 -10.50 5.17
C TRP A 67 1.96 -11.30 5.21
N PRO A 68 2.87 -11.06 6.18
CA PRO A 68 4.22 -11.62 6.12
C PRO A 68 4.42 -12.88 6.97
N LEU A 69 3.36 -13.40 7.60
CA LEU A 69 3.44 -14.46 8.60
C LEU A 69 2.75 -15.75 8.14
N THR A 70 3.24 -16.87 8.66
CA THR A 70 2.69 -18.21 8.40
C THR A 70 1.40 -18.49 9.16
N VAL A 71 1.21 -17.84 10.31
CA VAL A 71 -0.07 -17.82 11.04
C VAL A 71 -1.04 -16.86 10.35
N ASP A 72 -2.33 -17.16 10.38
CA ASP A 72 -3.37 -16.41 9.66
C ASP A 72 -3.82 -15.12 10.39
N HIS A 73 -3.62 -15.04 11.70
CA HIS A 73 -3.98 -13.87 12.52
C HIS A 73 -3.16 -13.75 13.80
N GLY A 74 -3.36 -12.64 14.52
CA GLY A 74 -2.84 -12.43 15.87
C GLY A 74 -3.09 -11.01 16.35
N THR A 75 -2.38 -10.61 17.40
CA THR A 75 -2.49 -9.27 17.98
C THR A 75 -1.19 -8.49 17.76
N ALA A 76 -1.30 -7.38 17.03
CA ALA A 76 -0.23 -6.39 16.93
C ALA A 76 -0.35 -5.41 18.10
N GLU A 77 0.75 -5.17 18.80
CA GLU A 77 0.75 -4.30 19.98
C GLU A 77 2.02 -3.45 20.00
N CYS A 78 1.88 -2.19 20.42
CA CYS A 78 3.02 -1.38 20.81
C CYS A 78 3.10 -1.27 22.32
N ARG A 79 4.27 -1.57 22.89
CA ARG A 79 4.55 -1.49 24.33
C ARG A 79 5.60 -0.42 24.59
N ASP A 80 5.51 0.21 25.76
CA ASP A 80 6.50 1.17 26.26
C ASP A 80 6.85 2.28 25.24
N GLY A 81 5.84 2.78 24.53
CA GLY A 81 5.95 3.87 23.56
C GLY A 81 6.58 3.53 22.22
N ASP A 82 7.29 2.42 22.09
CA ASP A 82 8.08 2.18 20.88
C ASP A 82 8.46 0.73 20.56
N ARG A 83 8.06 -0.24 21.39
CA ARG A 83 8.36 -1.65 21.23
C ARG A 83 7.22 -2.32 20.48
N ALA A 84 7.44 -2.59 19.20
CA ALA A 84 6.43 -3.25 18.38
C ALA A 84 6.53 -4.76 18.55
N VAL A 85 5.44 -5.39 18.97
CA VAL A 85 5.35 -6.84 19.16
C VAL A 85 4.14 -7.43 18.45
N PHE A 86 4.21 -8.73 18.17
CA PHE A 86 3.11 -9.51 17.63
C PHE A 86 2.90 -10.74 18.51
N THR A 87 1.67 -10.93 19.01
CA THR A 87 1.27 -12.14 19.73
C THR A 87 0.53 -13.06 18.75
N ALA A 88 1.11 -14.22 18.49
CA ALA A 88 0.51 -15.25 17.65
C ALA A 88 -0.65 -15.98 18.38
N PRO A 89 -1.50 -16.73 17.66
CA PRO A 89 -2.67 -17.40 18.26
C PRO A 89 -2.31 -18.46 19.32
N ASP A 90 -1.08 -18.98 19.26
CA ASP A 90 -0.52 -19.90 20.26
C ASP A 90 -0.10 -19.20 21.58
N GLY A 91 -0.21 -17.86 21.63
CA GLY A 91 0.19 -17.03 22.76
C GLY A 91 1.66 -16.58 22.74
N THR A 92 2.46 -17.04 21.78
CA THR A 92 3.86 -16.64 21.68
C THR A 92 3.98 -15.19 21.21
N THR A 93 4.74 -14.37 21.94
CA THR A 93 4.99 -12.97 21.59
C THR A 93 6.35 -12.81 20.92
N TYR A 94 6.33 -12.22 19.73
CA TYR A 94 7.52 -11.97 18.91
C TYR A 94 7.77 -10.47 18.75
N ALA A 95 9.04 -10.10 18.67
CA ALA A 95 9.49 -8.77 18.33
C ALA A 95 9.28 -8.47 16.83
N LEU A 96 8.65 -7.33 16.53
CA LEU A 96 8.55 -6.78 15.17
C LEU A 96 9.62 -5.74 14.86
N ASN A 97 10.28 -5.17 15.87
CA ASN A 97 11.37 -4.21 15.72
C ASN A 97 12.54 -4.49 16.68
N GLU A 98 13.66 -3.82 16.45
CA GLU A 98 14.88 -4.03 17.25
C GLU A 98 14.69 -3.65 18.72
N ARG A 99 13.97 -2.56 19.02
CA ARG A 99 13.69 -2.16 20.42
C ARG A 99 12.94 -3.22 21.21
N ALA A 100 12.01 -3.96 20.58
CA ALA A 100 11.39 -5.12 21.21
C ALA A 100 12.39 -6.28 21.38
N ARG A 101 13.29 -6.51 20.43
CA ARG A 101 14.34 -7.55 20.59
C ARG A 101 15.29 -7.22 21.74
N GLU A 102 15.72 -5.98 21.84
CA GLU A 102 16.56 -5.46 22.95
C GLU A 102 15.84 -5.58 24.31
N ALA A 103 14.51 -5.50 24.32
CA ALA A 103 13.69 -5.74 25.50
C ALA A 103 13.48 -7.23 25.84
N GLY A 104 14.05 -8.16 25.06
CA GLY A 104 14.05 -9.60 25.34
C GLY A 104 12.95 -10.42 24.64
N TYR A 105 12.17 -9.82 23.74
CA TYR A 105 11.17 -10.57 22.97
C TYR A 105 11.83 -11.44 21.89
N ALA A 106 11.26 -12.62 21.65
CA ALA A 106 11.77 -13.56 20.64
C ALA A 106 11.72 -12.97 19.23
N ALA A 107 12.68 -13.31 18.36
CA ALA A 107 12.63 -12.90 16.96
C ALA A 107 11.44 -13.54 16.23
N VAL A 108 10.79 -12.81 15.33
CA VAL A 108 9.62 -13.28 14.56
C VAL A 108 9.99 -14.21 13.38
N ASP A 109 11.28 -14.39 13.10
CA ASP A 109 11.78 -15.23 11.99
C ASP A 109 11.18 -16.65 11.90
N PRO A 110 10.93 -17.38 13.00
CA PRO A 110 10.35 -18.72 12.95
C PRO A 110 8.96 -18.76 12.31
N VAL A 111 8.18 -17.68 12.44
CA VAL A 111 6.81 -17.60 11.91
C VAL A 111 6.71 -16.76 10.64
N ARG A 112 7.84 -16.25 10.12
CA ARG A 112 7.88 -15.41 8.93
C ARG A 112 7.83 -16.23 7.64
N LEU A 113 6.94 -15.86 6.72
CA LEU A 113 6.81 -16.49 5.41
C LEU A 113 8.12 -16.39 4.63
N SER A 114 8.41 -17.45 3.87
CA SER A 114 9.48 -17.45 2.87
C SER A 114 8.87 -17.07 1.52
N GLY A 115 9.49 -16.13 0.82
CA GLY A 115 9.17 -15.81 -0.56
C GLY A 115 9.78 -16.82 -1.54
N GLU A 116 9.38 -16.73 -2.81
CA GLU A 116 9.79 -17.70 -3.84
C GLU A 116 11.30 -17.77 -4.07
N GLY A 117 12.03 -16.69 -3.78
CA GLY A 117 13.50 -16.64 -3.86
C GLY A 117 14.23 -17.12 -2.59
N GLY A 118 13.55 -17.77 -1.65
CA GLY A 118 14.14 -18.24 -0.38
C GLY A 118 14.40 -17.15 0.67
N GLY A 119 14.33 -15.87 0.28
CA GLY A 119 14.33 -14.74 1.20
C GLY A 119 13.02 -14.68 2.00
N LYS A 120 13.09 -14.13 3.21
CA LYS A 120 11.90 -13.95 4.04
C LYS A 120 11.08 -12.74 3.59
N VAL A 121 9.75 -12.87 3.63
CA VAL A 121 8.82 -11.77 3.32
C VAL A 121 9.05 -10.59 4.27
N SER A 122 8.94 -9.38 3.74
CA SER A 122 9.18 -8.14 4.50
C SER A 122 8.11 -7.95 5.57
N LEU A 123 8.53 -7.62 6.80
CA LEU A 123 7.64 -7.24 7.90
C LEU A 123 7.11 -5.80 7.77
N GLY A 124 7.60 -5.03 6.80
CA GLY A 124 7.37 -3.58 6.70
C GLY A 124 5.91 -3.15 6.86
N PRO A 125 4.93 -3.76 6.17
CA PRO A 125 3.51 -3.42 6.32
C PRO A 125 2.98 -3.65 7.75
N LEU A 126 3.26 -4.82 8.32
CA LEU A 126 2.82 -5.19 9.68
C LEU A 126 3.48 -4.31 10.75
N LEU A 127 4.80 -4.11 10.64
CA LEU A 127 5.54 -3.21 11.53
C LEU A 127 5.00 -1.78 11.43
N SER A 128 4.82 -1.25 10.22
CA SER A 128 4.30 0.11 10.01
C SER A 128 2.90 0.28 10.60
N ARG A 129 2.04 -0.74 10.52
CA ARG A 129 0.72 -0.71 11.18
C ARG A 129 0.87 -0.70 12.70
N THR A 130 1.76 -1.50 13.24
CA THR A 130 2.00 -1.62 14.69
C THR A 130 2.59 -0.34 15.27
N MET A 131 3.54 0.30 14.58
CA MET A 131 4.13 1.57 15.02
C MET A 131 3.11 2.70 15.12
N LYS A 132 2.04 2.68 14.30
CA LYS A 132 0.94 3.64 14.45
C LYS A 132 0.20 3.48 15.79
N LEU A 133 0.20 2.30 16.39
CA LEU A 133 -0.44 2.04 17.68
C LEU A 133 0.34 2.68 18.85
N CYS A 134 1.63 2.94 18.67
CA CYS A 134 2.50 3.47 19.72
C CYS A 134 2.06 4.83 20.28
N ARG A 135 1.29 5.62 19.54
CA ARG A 135 0.70 6.87 20.06
C ARG A 135 -0.23 6.66 21.27
N PHE A 136 -0.70 5.43 21.47
CA PHE A 136 -1.54 5.02 22.60
C PHE A 136 -0.75 4.29 23.70
N ALA A 137 0.50 3.92 23.44
CA ALA A 137 1.40 3.32 24.41
C ALA A 137 2.15 4.48 25.10
N ARG A 138 1.68 4.91 26.27
CA ARG A 138 2.36 5.90 27.10
C ARG A 138 2.90 5.26 28.35
#